data_AF-A0A507QNS4-F1
#
_entry.id   AF-A0A507QNS4-F1
#
_cell.length_a   1.000
_cell.length_b   1.000
_cell.length_c   1.000
_cell.angle_alpha   90.00
_cell.angle_beta   90.00
_cell.angle_gamma   90.00
#
_symmetry.space_group_name_H-M   'P 1'
#
loop_
_entity.id
_entity.type
_entity.pdbx_description
1 polymer ?
#
loop_
_entity_poly.entity_id
_entity_poly.type
_entity_poly.pdbx_seq_one_letter_code
_entity_poly.pdbx_strand_id
1 'polypeptide(L)'
;MTSTTSNAPAFEEAIAVTPLTSHTYSADLQDSWCIGTVPHGGYTTAVLYRLVKTHFAHTHPTLYKSAPVVPISIQLSFLRRTAAGKAVLTVQDVKLGARTSTLHVTVSQAREGKKKHPQGDRDSATEEALEAKVAGYITVSPPTAEVGASGSTSWTLHPPSLPGSGPNGRVNLSALAAEGRDGVWERSQHDSKSFRWAGQHIEVFSPAKDSAGPERRAIVEQWARFQPGGERKARWTDEAVVYLVDMFPEALDELGRVASSGMSSSHKTEFFWYPTVTLTVEVKKQLPLHGVEWLYSRIHSKVIRNGRTDINVVVLDEEGEIIAVASQVGLVVSASRNIGQRTFKGAKERL
;
A
#
# COMPACT_ATOMS: atom_id res chain seq x y z
N MET A 1 -4.32 -9.88 32.22
CA MET A 1 -5.36 -9.25 31.38
C MET A 1 -4.70 -8.85 30.08
N THR A 2 -4.83 -9.69 29.06
CA THR A 2 -4.27 -9.46 27.73
C THR A 2 -5.10 -8.40 27.03
N SER A 3 -4.56 -7.18 26.94
CA SER A 3 -5.11 -6.12 26.09
C SER A 3 -5.01 -6.57 24.64
N THR A 4 -6.10 -7.11 24.11
CA THR A 4 -6.26 -7.35 22.67
C THR A 4 -6.30 -6.00 21.99
N THR A 5 -5.26 -5.72 21.21
CA THR A 5 -5.13 -4.58 20.30
C THR A 5 -6.40 -4.40 19.47
N SER A 6 -7.03 -3.23 19.55
CA SER A 6 -8.20 -2.89 18.73
C SER A 6 -7.77 -2.56 17.29
N ASN A 7 -7.26 -3.55 16.58
CA ASN A 7 -7.21 -3.48 15.13
C ASN A 7 -8.55 -3.96 14.59
N ALA A 8 -9.03 -3.26 13.57
CA ALA A 8 -10.29 -3.57 12.94
C ALA A 8 -10.28 -4.99 12.35
N PRO A 9 -11.28 -5.84 12.66
CA PRO A 9 -11.33 -7.23 12.20
C PRO A 9 -11.14 -7.37 10.69
N ALA A 10 -11.68 -6.43 9.91
CA ALA A 10 -11.60 -6.45 8.45
C ALA A 10 -10.16 -6.36 7.90
N PHE A 11 -9.25 -5.62 8.56
CA PHE A 11 -7.86 -5.55 8.11
C PHE A 11 -7.06 -6.77 8.56
N GLU A 12 -7.25 -7.19 9.82
CA GLU A 12 -6.57 -8.37 10.37
C GLU A 12 -6.90 -9.64 9.58
N GLU A 13 -8.16 -9.81 9.20
CA GLU A 13 -8.59 -10.91 8.34
C GLU A 13 -7.97 -10.80 6.94
N ALA A 14 -7.95 -9.60 6.36
CA ALA A 14 -7.45 -9.39 5.01
C ALA A 14 -5.94 -9.64 4.88
N ILE A 15 -5.14 -9.37 5.91
CA ILE A 15 -3.69 -9.63 5.90
C ILE A 15 -3.29 -10.96 6.52
N ALA A 16 -4.25 -11.81 6.90
CA ALA A 16 -3.99 -13.07 7.56
C ALA A 16 -3.08 -13.99 6.72
N VAL A 17 -2.10 -14.59 7.40
CA VAL A 17 -1.14 -15.54 6.82
C VAL A 17 -1.15 -16.81 7.65
N THR A 18 -1.36 -17.95 7.00
CA THR A 18 -1.41 -19.27 7.65
C THR A 18 -0.19 -20.11 7.24
N PRO A 19 0.64 -20.57 8.20
CA PRO A 19 1.73 -21.50 7.90
C PRO A 19 1.22 -22.80 7.27
N LEU A 20 1.89 -23.24 6.20
CA LEU A 20 1.69 -24.56 5.59
C LEU A 20 2.87 -25.48 5.89
N THR A 21 4.08 -24.92 5.82
CA THR A 21 5.35 -25.53 6.19
C THR A 21 6.22 -24.47 6.87
N SER A 22 7.46 -24.81 7.23
CA SER A 22 8.41 -23.82 7.78
C SER A 22 8.72 -22.66 6.82
N HIS A 23 8.59 -22.84 5.51
CA HIS A 23 8.99 -21.83 4.51
C HIS A 23 7.90 -21.56 3.46
N THR A 24 6.71 -22.10 3.67
CA THR A 24 5.57 -21.92 2.78
C THR A 24 4.33 -21.61 3.60
N TYR A 25 3.55 -20.64 3.14
CA TYR A 25 2.40 -20.09 3.82
C TYR A 25 1.27 -19.88 2.81
N SER A 26 0.05 -19.71 3.31
CA SER A 26 -1.10 -19.32 2.50
C SER A 26 -1.65 -17.98 2.96
N ALA A 27 -2.22 -17.24 2.01
CA ALA A 27 -3.04 -16.06 2.25
C ALA A 27 -4.25 -16.11 1.30
N ASP A 28 -5.29 -15.34 1.62
CA ASP A 28 -6.47 -15.16 0.78
C ASP A 28 -6.63 -13.67 0.45
N LEU A 29 -6.29 -13.28 -0.77
CA LEU A 29 -6.32 -11.89 -1.18
C LEU A 29 -7.76 -11.45 -1.41
N GLN A 30 -8.24 -10.47 -0.66
CA GLN A 30 -9.64 -10.10 -0.65
C GLN A 30 -10.02 -9.09 -1.75
N ASP A 31 -11.19 -9.27 -2.35
CA ASP A 31 -11.75 -8.37 -3.40
C ASP A 31 -11.96 -6.93 -2.91
N SER A 32 -12.34 -6.75 -1.64
CA SER A 32 -12.54 -5.43 -1.01
C SER A 32 -11.28 -4.56 -1.02
N TRP A 33 -10.11 -5.19 -1.10
CA TRP A 33 -8.81 -4.51 -1.13
C TRP A 33 -8.24 -4.38 -2.55
N CYS A 34 -9.07 -4.52 -3.58
CA CYS A 34 -8.65 -4.40 -4.98
C CYS A 34 -8.79 -2.97 -5.54
N ILE A 35 -7.96 -2.69 -6.56
CA ILE A 35 -8.17 -1.64 -7.55
C ILE A 35 -8.55 -2.33 -8.86
N GLY A 36 -9.84 -2.26 -9.21
CA GLY A 36 -10.45 -3.08 -10.24
C GLY A 36 -10.35 -4.54 -9.87
N THR A 37 -9.83 -5.37 -10.76
CA THR A 37 -9.73 -6.83 -10.52
C THR A 37 -8.40 -7.26 -9.88
N VAL A 38 -7.60 -6.30 -9.41
CA VAL A 38 -6.23 -6.54 -8.96
C VAL A 38 -6.09 -6.10 -7.51
N PRO A 39 -5.70 -7.00 -6.58
CA PRO A 39 -5.34 -6.63 -5.22
C PRO A 39 -4.37 -5.45 -5.19
N HIS A 40 -4.66 -4.47 -4.35
CA HIS A 40 -3.86 -3.25 -4.24
C HIS A 40 -2.39 -3.57 -3.85
N GLY A 41 -1.44 -2.78 -4.36
CA GLY A 41 0.00 -3.03 -4.16
C GLY A 41 0.40 -2.90 -2.69
N GLY A 42 -0.03 -1.82 -2.02
CA GLY A 42 0.17 -1.60 -0.59
C GLY A 42 -0.54 -2.65 0.28
N TYR A 43 -1.68 -3.17 -0.16
CA TYR A 43 -2.38 -4.26 0.55
C TYR A 43 -1.59 -5.57 0.44
N THR A 44 -1.13 -5.92 -0.77
CA THR A 44 -0.25 -7.07 -1.00
C THR A 44 1.05 -6.93 -0.19
N THR A 45 1.55 -5.71 -0.04
CA THR A 45 2.73 -5.39 0.78
C THR A 45 2.44 -5.60 2.27
N ALA A 46 1.26 -5.23 2.76
CA ALA A 46 0.84 -5.51 4.14
C ALA A 46 0.71 -7.02 4.43
N VAL A 47 0.23 -7.82 3.47
CA VAL A 47 0.24 -9.30 3.57
C VAL A 47 1.67 -9.82 3.70
N LEU A 48 2.62 -9.29 2.90
CA LEU A 48 4.03 -9.68 2.99
C LEU A 48 4.71 -9.18 4.28
N TYR A 49 4.27 -8.06 4.83
CA TYR A 49 4.68 -7.62 6.16
C TYR A 49 4.24 -8.64 7.22
N ARG A 50 2.96 -9.05 7.22
CA ARG A 50 2.45 -10.09 8.13
C ARG A 50 3.16 -11.43 7.92
N LEU A 51 3.46 -11.79 6.68
CA LEU A 51 4.21 -13.01 6.33
C LEU A 51 5.53 -13.11 7.08
N VAL A 52 6.35 -12.05 7.08
CA VAL A 52 7.67 -12.15 7.72
C VAL A 52 7.57 -12.22 9.23
N LYS A 53 6.59 -11.52 9.85
CA LYS A 53 6.32 -11.66 11.29
C LYS A 53 5.88 -13.09 11.63
N THR A 54 4.95 -13.64 10.87
CA THR A 54 4.49 -15.03 11.02
C THR A 54 5.64 -16.00 10.82
N HIS A 55 6.52 -15.77 9.85
CA HIS A 55 7.67 -16.62 9.57
C HIS A 55 8.64 -16.68 10.75
N PHE A 56 9.02 -15.54 11.34
CA PHE A 56 9.90 -15.53 12.50
C PHE A 56 9.24 -16.18 13.73
N ALA A 57 7.95 -15.94 13.96
CA ALA A 57 7.23 -16.58 15.06
C ALA A 57 7.12 -18.11 14.88
N HIS A 58 6.94 -18.59 13.64
CA HIS A 58 6.73 -20.00 13.33
C HIS A 58 8.04 -20.78 13.18
N THR A 59 8.98 -20.27 12.40
CA THR A 59 10.17 -20.99 11.94
C THR A 59 11.41 -20.66 12.76
N HIS A 60 11.50 -19.42 13.29
CA HIS A 60 12.64 -18.95 14.08
C HIS A 60 12.24 -18.44 15.48
N PRO A 61 11.43 -19.19 16.26
CA PRO A 61 10.86 -18.70 17.52
C PRO A 61 11.91 -18.34 18.58
N THR A 62 13.16 -18.79 18.41
CA THR A 62 14.26 -18.57 19.37
C THR A 62 15.24 -17.49 18.97
N LEU A 63 15.18 -16.96 17.75
CA LEU A 63 16.17 -16.00 17.24
C LEU A 63 15.97 -14.59 17.82
N TYR A 64 14.72 -14.16 18.02
CA TYR A 64 14.37 -12.83 18.53
C TYR A 64 13.35 -12.91 19.68
N LYS A 65 13.78 -13.46 20.82
CA LYS A 65 12.89 -13.81 21.94
C LYS A 65 12.27 -12.62 22.66
N SER A 66 12.92 -11.46 22.61
CA SER A 66 12.54 -10.28 23.41
C SER A 66 11.33 -9.53 22.86
N ALA A 67 11.15 -9.54 21.53
CA ALA A 67 10.07 -8.83 20.87
C ALA A 67 9.86 -9.39 19.44
N PRO A 68 8.63 -9.34 18.90
CA PRO A 68 8.37 -9.64 17.51
C PRO A 68 9.24 -8.78 16.58
N VAL A 69 9.68 -9.36 15.47
CA VAL A 69 10.40 -8.61 14.44
C VAL A 69 9.50 -7.58 13.76
N VAL A 70 10.11 -6.51 13.27
CA VAL A 70 9.47 -5.58 12.34
C VAL A 70 10.32 -5.41 11.08
N PRO A 71 9.71 -5.35 9.90
CA PRO A 71 10.32 -4.81 8.70
C PRO A 71 10.86 -3.39 8.89
N ILE A 72 12.13 -3.21 8.56
CA ILE A 72 12.79 -1.89 8.46
C ILE A 72 13.06 -1.49 7.01
N SER A 73 13.10 -2.46 6.09
CA SER A 73 13.20 -2.24 4.65
C SER A 73 12.45 -3.31 3.86
N ILE A 74 11.69 -2.89 2.87
CA ILE A 74 10.91 -3.75 1.97
C ILE A 74 11.24 -3.33 0.53
N GLN A 75 11.59 -4.29 -0.33
CA GLN A 75 11.92 -4.06 -1.74
C GLN A 75 11.21 -5.10 -2.59
N LEU A 76 10.17 -4.70 -3.31
CA LEU A 76 9.29 -5.59 -4.06
C LEU A 76 9.31 -5.27 -5.55
N SER A 77 9.23 -6.32 -6.36
CA SER A 77 8.93 -6.28 -7.79
C SER A 77 7.58 -6.94 -8.06
N PHE A 78 6.68 -6.21 -8.70
CA PHE A 78 5.37 -6.69 -9.13
C PHE A 78 5.49 -7.27 -10.54
N LEU A 79 5.82 -8.56 -10.60
CA LEU A 79 6.14 -9.27 -11.84
C LEU A 79 4.90 -9.45 -12.73
N ARG A 80 3.75 -9.70 -12.12
CA ARG A 80 2.46 -9.97 -12.78
C ARG A 80 1.32 -9.48 -11.90
N ARG A 81 0.14 -9.27 -12.50
CA ARG A 81 -1.09 -8.95 -11.77
C ARG A 81 -1.44 -10.11 -10.82
N THR A 82 -1.66 -9.77 -9.56
CA THR A 82 -2.34 -10.63 -8.60
C THR A 82 -3.83 -10.74 -8.95
N ALA A 83 -4.51 -11.70 -8.32
CA ALA A 83 -5.96 -11.85 -8.34
C ALA A 83 -6.45 -11.99 -6.90
N ALA A 84 -7.69 -11.59 -6.64
CA ALA A 84 -8.36 -12.00 -5.42
C ALA A 84 -8.47 -13.54 -5.35
N GLY A 85 -8.48 -14.07 -4.13
CA GLY A 85 -8.45 -15.49 -3.83
C GLY A 85 -7.09 -15.97 -3.31
N LYS A 86 -6.93 -17.28 -3.28
CA LYS A 86 -5.79 -17.96 -2.67
C LYS A 86 -4.46 -17.54 -3.31
N ALA A 87 -3.46 -17.36 -2.44
CA ALA A 87 -2.07 -17.18 -2.80
C ALA A 87 -1.19 -18.09 -1.93
N VAL A 88 -0.15 -18.62 -2.55
CA VAL A 88 0.93 -19.35 -1.87
C VAL A 88 2.10 -18.39 -1.70
N LEU A 89 2.54 -18.24 -0.46
CA LEU A 89 3.65 -17.38 -0.09
C LEU A 89 4.86 -18.25 0.26
N THR A 90 6.03 -17.93 -0.27
CA THR A 90 7.27 -18.62 0.07
C THR A 90 8.28 -17.67 0.65
N VAL A 91 9.05 -18.16 1.61
CA VAL A 91 10.13 -17.43 2.27
C VAL A 91 11.43 -18.20 2.09
N GLN A 92 12.50 -17.50 1.74
CA GLN A 92 13.87 -18.00 1.81
C GLN A 92 14.66 -17.12 2.77
N ASP A 93 15.29 -17.76 3.75
CA ASP A 93 16.23 -17.11 4.66
C ASP A 93 17.53 -16.79 3.91
N VAL A 94 17.67 -15.56 3.43
CA VAL A 94 18.87 -15.13 2.72
C VAL A 94 20.00 -14.87 3.70
N LYS A 95 19.66 -14.22 4.83
CA LYS A 95 20.58 -13.98 5.93
C LYS A 95 19.80 -13.92 7.24
N LEU A 96 20.21 -14.72 8.21
CA LEU A 96 19.78 -14.60 9.60
C LEU A 96 20.91 -13.97 10.42
N GLY A 97 20.59 -12.95 11.21
CA GLY A 97 21.59 -12.23 12.00
C GLY A 97 21.05 -11.74 13.32
N ALA A 98 21.95 -11.50 14.28
CA ALA A 98 21.57 -11.07 15.63
C ALA A 98 20.88 -9.69 15.65
N ARG A 99 21.23 -8.80 14.71
CA ARG A 99 20.66 -7.46 14.60
C ARG A 99 19.60 -7.35 13.51
N THR A 100 19.91 -7.86 12.32
CA THR A 100 18.99 -7.85 11.20
C THR A 100 19.00 -9.20 10.50
N SER A 101 17.86 -9.52 9.92
CA SER A 101 17.71 -10.66 9.01
C SER A 101 17.08 -10.19 7.72
N THR A 102 17.49 -10.76 6.61
CA THR A 102 16.97 -10.47 5.27
C THR A 102 16.37 -11.74 4.68
N LEU A 103 15.13 -11.62 4.23
CA LEU A 103 14.34 -12.69 3.64
C LEU A 103 14.08 -12.37 2.18
N HIS A 104 14.16 -13.38 1.31
CA HIS A 104 13.56 -13.31 -0.02
C HIS A 104 12.14 -13.88 0.07
N VAL A 105 11.16 -13.12 -0.41
CA VAL A 105 9.74 -13.49 -0.33
C VAL A 105 9.14 -13.57 -1.74
N THR A 106 8.15 -14.43 -1.91
CA THR A 106 7.41 -14.53 -3.18
C THR A 106 5.94 -14.79 -2.92
N VAL A 107 5.08 -14.06 -3.63
CA VAL A 107 3.63 -14.32 -3.76
C VAL A 107 3.42 -15.06 -5.07
N SER A 108 2.86 -16.26 -5.01
CA SER A 108 2.53 -17.07 -6.18
C SER A 108 1.04 -17.41 -6.23
N GLN A 109 0.49 -17.43 -7.43
CA GLN A 109 -0.89 -17.85 -7.69
C GLN A 109 -0.91 -18.77 -8.91
N ALA A 110 -1.99 -19.53 -9.09
CA ALA A 110 -2.16 -20.35 -10.29
C ALA A 110 -1.98 -19.51 -11.56
N ARG A 111 -1.31 -20.08 -12.57
CA ARG A 111 -1.16 -19.43 -13.87
C ARG A 111 -2.51 -19.10 -14.48
N GLU A 112 -2.61 -17.90 -15.04
CA GLU A 112 -3.76 -17.53 -15.84
C GLU A 112 -3.76 -18.32 -17.16
N GLY A 113 -4.67 -19.29 -17.28
CA GLY A 113 -4.79 -20.16 -18.45
C GLY A 113 -5.86 -19.69 -19.44
N LYS A 114 -5.50 -19.64 -20.73
CA LYS A 114 -6.45 -19.57 -21.86
C LYS A 114 -7.56 -20.60 -21.68
N LYS A 115 -8.79 -20.23 -22.05
CA LYS A 115 -9.99 -21.09 -22.07
C LYS A 115 -9.62 -22.55 -22.34
N LYS A 116 -10.01 -23.46 -21.43
CA LYS A 116 -9.95 -24.90 -21.70
C LYS A 116 -10.62 -25.16 -23.06
N HIS A 117 -9.87 -25.67 -24.04
CA HIS A 117 -10.49 -26.21 -25.23
C HIS A 117 -11.42 -27.37 -24.79
N PRO A 118 -12.66 -27.48 -25.28
CA PRO A 118 -13.64 -28.43 -24.76
C PRO A 118 -13.43 -29.89 -25.19
N GLN A 119 -12.21 -30.30 -25.56
CA GLN A 119 -11.97 -31.68 -25.98
C GLN A 119 -10.49 -32.06 -25.75
N GLY A 120 -10.23 -33.03 -24.89
CA GLY A 120 -8.92 -33.68 -24.75
C GLY A 120 -8.57 -34.05 -23.32
N ASP A 121 -8.84 -35.32 -22.98
CA ASP A 121 -8.36 -36.14 -21.87
C ASP A 121 -8.55 -35.69 -20.40
N ARG A 122 -9.24 -36.58 -19.66
CA ARG A 122 -9.65 -36.44 -18.25
C ARG A 122 -8.60 -36.91 -17.24
N ASP A 123 -7.41 -37.35 -17.65
CA ASP A 123 -6.53 -38.15 -16.77
C ASP A 123 -5.18 -37.51 -16.40
N SER A 124 -5.05 -36.19 -16.45
CA SER A 124 -4.00 -35.51 -15.68
C SER A 124 -4.58 -34.33 -14.95
N ALA A 125 -4.89 -34.51 -13.66
CA ALA A 125 -4.94 -33.41 -12.71
C ALA A 125 -3.53 -32.84 -12.61
N THR A 126 -3.15 -32.02 -13.59
CA THR A 126 -1.93 -31.21 -13.52
C THR A 126 -2.06 -30.37 -12.27
N GLU A 127 -1.15 -30.54 -11.31
CA GLU A 127 -0.91 -29.53 -10.28
C GLU A 127 -0.95 -28.18 -10.96
N GLU A 128 -1.89 -27.31 -10.57
CA GLU A 128 -1.99 -25.99 -11.19
C GLU A 128 -0.65 -25.28 -10.99
N ALA A 129 0.14 -25.19 -12.06
CA ALA A 129 1.46 -24.62 -11.98
C ALA A 129 1.36 -23.19 -11.45
N LEU A 130 1.90 -22.97 -10.26
CA LEU A 130 1.96 -21.64 -9.64
C LEU A 130 2.94 -20.77 -10.42
N GLU A 131 2.62 -19.49 -10.57
CA GLU A 131 3.53 -18.47 -11.07
C GLU A 131 3.74 -17.35 -10.06
N ALA A 132 4.98 -16.89 -9.97
CA ALA A 132 5.32 -15.73 -9.16
C ALA A 132 4.62 -14.47 -9.70
N LYS A 133 3.86 -13.81 -8.83
CA LYS A 133 3.17 -12.55 -9.08
C LYS A 133 3.95 -11.37 -8.50
N VAL A 134 4.47 -11.52 -7.29
CA VAL A 134 5.29 -10.52 -6.59
C VAL A 134 6.49 -11.24 -5.97
N ALA A 135 7.67 -10.65 -6.07
CA ALA A 135 8.87 -11.17 -5.40
C ALA A 135 9.74 -10.02 -4.90
N GLY A 136 10.56 -10.27 -3.87
CA GLY A 136 11.41 -9.23 -3.34
C GLY A 136 12.15 -9.61 -2.07
N TYR A 137 12.79 -8.61 -1.47
CA TYR A 137 13.55 -8.76 -0.24
C TYR A 137 12.95 -7.91 0.88
N ILE A 138 12.84 -8.51 2.07
CA ILE A 138 12.39 -7.81 3.28
C ILE A 138 13.47 -7.98 4.34
N THR A 139 13.97 -6.86 4.85
CA THR A 139 14.90 -6.83 5.99
C THR A 139 14.14 -6.45 7.24
N VAL A 140 14.27 -7.30 8.25
CA VAL A 140 13.65 -7.13 9.56
C VAL A 140 14.69 -6.89 10.65
N SER A 141 14.26 -6.23 11.72
CA SER A 141 15.01 -6.07 12.96
C SER A 141 14.06 -6.30 14.14
N PRO A 142 14.50 -6.93 15.24
CA PRO A 142 13.74 -6.83 16.48
C PRO A 142 13.90 -5.41 17.06
N PRO A 143 12.86 -4.84 17.68
CA PRO A 143 12.95 -3.51 18.31
C PRO A 143 14.13 -3.38 19.30
N THR A 144 14.47 -4.44 20.02
CA THR A 144 15.59 -4.42 20.98
C THR A 144 16.97 -4.32 20.34
N ALA A 145 17.10 -4.55 19.03
CA ALA A 145 18.37 -4.41 18.31
C ALA A 145 18.48 -3.08 17.55
N GLU A 146 17.45 -2.24 17.60
CA GLU A 146 17.43 -0.89 17.01
C GLU A 146 18.12 0.13 17.94
N VAL A 147 19.39 -0.13 18.27
CA VAL A 147 20.24 0.77 19.05
C VAL A 147 21.26 1.45 18.14
N GLY A 148 21.47 2.75 18.31
CA GLY A 148 22.38 3.54 17.48
C GLY A 148 22.20 5.04 17.64
N ALA A 149 22.97 5.81 16.88
CA ALA A 149 22.79 7.26 16.82
C ALA A 149 21.45 7.61 16.15
N SER A 150 20.68 8.48 16.79
CA SER A 150 19.44 9.03 16.27
C SER A 150 19.55 10.55 16.25
N GLY A 151 19.07 11.18 15.18
CA GLY A 151 19.09 12.62 15.03
C GLY A 151 18.38 13.08 13.76
N SER A 152 17.91 14.33 13.78
CA SER A 152 17.35 14.97 12.59
C SER A 152 18.46 15.51 11.70
N THR A 153 18.33 15.34 10.39
CA THR A 153 19.29 15.80 9.36
C THR A 153 19.02 17.23 8.87
N SER A 154 18.21 18.00 9.61
CA SER A 154 17.66 19.32 9.19
C SER A 154 16.72 19.27 7.98
N TRP A 155 16.37 18.08 7.49
CA TRP A 155 15.39 17.93 6.43
C TRP A 155 14.01 18.42 6.89
N THR A 156 13.33 19.15 6.01
CA THR A 156 11.94 19.61 6.20
C THR A 156 11.19 19.51 4.87
N LEU A 157 9.86 19.48 4.95
CA LEU A 157 8.99 19.51 3.79
C LEU A 157 9.21 20.81 2.99
N HIS A 158 9.59 20.67 1.71
CA HIS A 158 9.72 21.80 0.78
C HIS A 158 8.83 21.62 -0.45
N PRO A 159 7.96 22.59 -0.80
CA PRO A 159 7.62 23.77 0.02
C PRO A 159 6.93 23.34 1.33
N PRO A 160 6.85 24.20 2.37
CA PRO A 160 6.16 23.87 3.63
C PRO A 160 4.72 23.37 3.39
N SER A 161 4.17 22.53 4.27
CA SER A 161 2.78 22.10 4.16
C SER A 161 1.81 23.29 4.23
N LEU A 162 0.66 23.19 3.57
CA LEU A 162 -0.34 24.25 3.61
C LEU A 162 -0.93 24.39 5.02
N PRO A 163 -1.16 25.63 5.49
CA PRO A 163 -1.58 25.86 6.86
C PRO A 163 -3.04 25.46 7.09
N GLY A 164 -3.37 25.10 8.33
CA GLY A 164 -4.74 24.96 8.82
C GLY A 164 -5.14 26.09 9.78
N SER A 165 -6.25 25.91 10.51
CA SER A 165 -6.75 26.92 11.47
C SER A 165 -6.08 26.87 12.84
N GLY A 166 -5.25 25.86 13.10
CA GLY A 166 -4.62 25.65 14.39
C GLY A 166 -3.45 26.61 14.68
N PRO A 167 -2.93 26.59 15.92
CA PRO A 167 -1.78 27.40 16.31
C PRO A 167 -0.58 27.19 15.40
N ASN A 168 0.13 28.28 15.07
CA ASN A 168 1.28 28.28 14.16
C ASN A 168 0.97 27.71 12.76
N GLY A 169 -0.30 27.76 12.33
CA GLY A 169 -0.74 27.24 11.05
C GLY A 169 -0.84 25.71 11.00
N ARG A 170 -0.79 25.00 12.13
CA ARG A 170 -1.03 23.55 12.15
C ARG A 170 -2.45 23.23 11.73
N VAL A 171 -2.61 22.08 11.08
CA VAL A 171 -3.93 21.55 10.73
C VAL A 171 -4.65 21.08 11.99
N ASN A 172 -5.88 21.54 12.17
CA ASN A 172 -6.77 21.13 13.25
C ASN A 172 -7.42 19.79 12.89
N LEU A 173 -6.77 18.70 13.30
CA LEU A 173 -7.22 17.33 13.01
C LEU A 173 -8.59 17.01 13.62
N SER A 174 -8.93 17.63 14.76
CA SER A 174 -10.27 17.51 15.37
C SER A 174 -11.35 18.14 14.50
N ALA A 175 -11.08 19.30 13.89
CA ALA A 175 -11.99 19.93 12.94
C ALA A 175 -12.11 19.10 11.64
N LEU A 176 -10.99 18.56 11.12
CA LEU A 176 -11.04 17.62 9.98
C LEU A 176 -11.93 16.40 10.28
N ALA A 177 -11.77 15.79 11.45
CA ALA A 177 -12.57 14.64 11.88
C ALA A 177 -14.07 14.97 11.90
N ALA A 178 -14.44 16.08 12.53
CA ALA A 178 -15.82 16.44 12.82
C ALA A 178 -16.55 17.08 11.62
N GLU A 179 -15.89 18.02 10.96
CA GLU A 179 -16.51 18.88 9.93
C GLU A 179 -16.14 18.47 8.51
N GLY A 180 -15.10 17.64 8.36
CA GLY A 180 -14.60 17.28 7.04
C GLY A 180 -13.67 18.33 6.43
N ARG A 181 -13.27 19.38 7.17
CA ARG A 181 -12.46 20.49 6.65
C ARG A 181 -11.71 21.25 7.75
N ASP A 182 -10.61 21.87 7.37
CA ASP A 182 -9.85 22.83 8.18
C ASP A 182 -9.01 23.76 7.30
N GLY A 183 -9.35 25.06 7.26
CA GLY A 183 -8.70 26.01 6.36
C GLY A 183 -8.86 25.59 4.89
N VAL A 184 -7.75 25.34 4.21
CA VAL A 184 -7.74 24.85 2.82
C VAL A 184 -7.88 23.34 2.70
N TRP A 185 -7.78 22.61 3.81
CA TRP A 185 -7.87 21.15 3.82
C TRP A 185 -9.33 20.74 3.83
N GLU A 186 -9.71 19.83 2.93
CA GLU A 186 -11.05 19.29 2.81
C GLU A 186 -11.02 17.78 2.61
N ARG A 187 -12.06 17.10 3.07
CA ARG A 187 -12.23 15.66 2.86
C ARG A 187 -12.38 15.41 1.36
N SER A 188 -11.51 14.58 0.81
CA SER A 188 -11.57 14.18 -0.59
C SER A 188 -12.88 13.45 -0.86
N GLN A 189 -13.63 13.91 -1.87
CA GLN A 189 -14.85 13.23 -2.30
C GLN A 189 -14.48 12.04 -3.19
N HIS A 190 -14.60 10.83 -2.66
CA HIS A 190 -14.48 9.62 -3.45
C HIS A 190 -15.85 9.26 -4.06
N ASP A 191 -15.91 9.04 -5.38
CA ASP A 191 -17.11 8.50 -6.02
C ASP A 191 -17.43 7.11 -5.44
N SER A 192 -18.61 6.97 -4.83
CA SER A 192 -19.09 5.75 -4.18
C SER A 192 -19.37 4.60 -5.15
N LYS A 193 -19.30 4.83 -6.47
CA LYS A 193 -19.42 3.81 -7.52
C LYS A 193 -18.07 3.19 -7.95
N SER A 194 -16.98 3.47 -7.24
CA SER A 194 -15.64 3.37 -7.82
C SER A 194 -15.08 1.96 -8.06
N PHE A 195 -14.32 1.87 -9.15
CA PHE A 195 -13.29 0.89 -9.49
C PHE A 195 -12.17 0.75 -8.43
N ARG A 196 -12.12 1.57 -7.38
CA ARG A 196 -11.01 1.65 -6.42
C ARG A 196 -11.46 1.21 -5.01
N TRP A 197 -11.93 -0.04 -4.85
CA TRP A 197 -12.44 -0.55 -3.56
C TRP A 197 -11.47 -0.39 -2.40
N ALA A 198 -10.17 -0.63 -2.64
CA ALA A 198 -9.15 -0.40 -1.62
C ALA A 198 -9.22 1.03 -1.02
N GLY A 199 -9.50 2.04 -1.85
CA GLY A 199 -9.65 3.43 -1.40
C GLY A 199 -10.77 3.66 -0.38
N GLN A 200 -11.75 2.75 -0.27
CA GLN A 200 -12.83 2.82 0.72
C GLN A 200 -12.35 2.53 2.15
N HIS A 201 -11.17 1.95 2.31
CA HIS A 201 -10.59 1.60 3.60
C HIS A 201 -9.83 2.76 4.26
N ILE A 202 -9.87 3.97 3.67
CA ILE A 202 -9.27 5.18 4.23
C ILE A 202 -10.19 6.39 4.07
N GLU A 203 -9.98 7.40 4.92
CA GLU A 203 -10.46 8.76 4.68
C GLU A 203 -9.25 9.63 4.35
N VAL A 204 -9.33 10.35 3.25
CA VAL A 204 -8.28 11.27 2.76
C VAL A 204 -8.79 12.70 2.90
N PHE A 205 -7.91 13.59 3.34
CA PHE A 205 -8.12 15.02 3.39
C PHE A 205 -6.96 15.70 2.70
N SER A 206 -7.26 16.45 1.65
CA SER A 206 -6.27 17.10 0.81
C SER A 206 -6.59 18.58 0.65
N PRO A 207 -5.61 19.42 0.31
CA PRO A 207 -5.87 20.82 0.04
C PRO A 207 -6.81 20.99 -1.15
N ALA A 208 -7.76 21.91 -1.08
CA ALA A 208 -8.68 22.19 -2.18
C ALA A 208 -7.91 22.54 -3.46
N LYS A 209 -8.39 22.09 -4.62
CA LYS A 209 -7.63 22.07 -5.90
C LYS A 209 -7.07 23.42 -6.33
N ASP A 210 -7.75 24.51 -6.01
CA ASP A 210 -7.36 25.87 -6.39
C ASP A 210 -6.47 26.57 -5.34
N SER A 211 -6.17 25.89 -4.24
CA SER A 211 -5.39 26.45 -3.11
C SER A 211 -3.88 26.48 -3.37
N ALA A 212 -3.41 25.86 -4.44
CA ALA A 212 -2.01 25.57 -4.67
C ALA A 212 -1.44 26.34 -5.88
N GLY A 213 -0.32 27.05 -5.65
CA GLY A 213 0.45 27.72 -6.71
C GLY A 213 1.12 26.73 -7.69
N PRO A 214 1.67 27.22 -8.82
CA PRO A 214 2.25 26.38 -9.87
C PRO A 214 3.36 25.42 -9.40
N GLU A 215 4.15 25.84 -8.41
CA GLU A 215 5.24 25.05 -7.81
C GLU A 215 4.77 23.78 -7.07
N ARG A 216 3.48 23.71 -6.72
CA ARG A 216 2.89 22.58 -5.98
C ARG A 216 2.19 21.57 -6.88
N ARG A 217 2.12 21.80 -8.20
CA ARG A 217 1.45 20.87 -9.13
C ARG A 217 2.06 19.46 -9.14
N ALA A 218 3.35 19.33 -8.82
CA ALA A 218 4.02 18.03 -8.73
C ALA A 218 3.85 17.34 -7.37
N ILE A 219 3.18 18.00 -6.42
CA ILE A 219 3.13 17.60 -5.01
C ILE A 219 1.67 17.39 -4.63
N VAL A 220 1.37 16.20 -4.10
CA VAL A 220 0.10 15.91 -3.47
C VAL A 220 0.34 15.70 -2.00
N GLU A 221 -0.51 16.32 -1.18
CA GLU A 221 -0.45 16.23 0.27
C GLU A 221 -1.77 15.68 0.77
N GLN A 222 -1.71 14.81 1.77
CA GLN A 222 -2.91 14.25 2.37
C GLN A 222 -2.72 13.94 3.85
N TRP A 223 -3.72 14.29 4.64
CA TRP A 223 -3.98 13.67 5.93
C TRP A 223 -4.88 12.46 5.73
N ALA A 224 -4.57 11.37 6.42
CA ALA A 224 -5.30 10.13 6.26
C ALA A 224 -5.71 9.50 7.60
N ARG A 225 -6.95 9.01 7.67
CA ARG A 225 -7.41 8.08 8.71
C ARG A 225 -7.64 6.70 8.12
N PHE A 226 -7.32 5.69 8.90
CA PHE A 226 -7.61 4.30 8.54
C PHE A 226 -9.05 3.94 8.92
N GLN A 227 -9.80 3.37 7.99
CA GLN A 227 -11.18 2.91 8.21
C GLN A 227 -11.47 1.59 7.46
N PRO A 228 -10.68 0.54 7.72
CA PRO A 228 -10.86 -0.74 7.05
C PRO A 228 -12.27 -1.29 7.28
N GLY A 229 -12.96 -1.67 6.20
CA GLY A 229 -14.34 -2.15 6.27
C GLY A 229 -15.34 -1.08 6.76
N GLY A 230 -14.97 0.21 6.74
CA GLY A 230 -15.77 1.31 7.25
C GLY A 230 -15.65 1.54 8.77
N GLU A 231 -14.74 0.85 9.46
CA GLU A 231 -14.55 1.04 10.91
C GLU A 231 -13.78 2.33 11.21
N ARG A 232 -14.51 3.43 11.41
CA ARG A 232 -13.95 4.78 11.65
C ARG A 232 -13.08 4.93 12.89
N LYS A 233 -13.14 3.97 13.84
CA LYS A 233 -12.33 3.98 15.07
C LYS A 233 -11.03 3.19 14.93
N ALA A 234 -10.77 2.59 13.77
CA ALA A 234 -9.51 1.92 13.51
C ALA A 234 -8.32 2.89 13.61
N ARG A 235 -7.13 2.31 13.73
CA ARG A 235 -5.88 3.05 13.89
C ARG A 235 -4.86 2.54 12.89
N TRP A 236 -4.00 3.44 12.43
CA TRP A 236 -2.81 3.08 11.68
C TRP A 236 -1.86 2.30 12.57
N THR A 237 -1.51 1.09 12.15
CA THR A 237 -0.44 0.26 12.73
C THR A 237 0.73 0.16 11.77
N ASP A 238 1.87 -0.37 12.22
CA ASP A 238 3.04 -0.53 11.34
C ASP A 238 2.71 -1.35 10.07
N GLU A 239 1.83 -2.34 10.18
CA GLU A 239 1.33 -3.14 9.05
C GLU A 239 0.41 -2.35 8.12
N ALA A 240 -0.35 -1.40 8.64
CA ALA A 240 -1.22 -0.53 7.84
C ALA A 240 -0.45 0.64 7.20
N VAL A 241 0.70 1.06 7.75
CA VAL A 241 1.52 2.13 7.15
C VAL A 241 1.96 1.75 5.75
N VAL A 242 2.37 0.50 5.51
CA VAL A 242 2.78 0.04 4.16
C VAL A 242 1.62 -0.05 3.17
N TYR A 243 0.38 0.01 3.65
CA TYR A 243 -0.79 0.23 2.80
C TYR A 243 -0.93 1.71 2.40
N LEU A 244 -0.71 2.64 3.34
CA LEU A 244 -0.77 4.09 3.10
C LEU A 244 0.29 4.59 2.12
N VAL A 245 1.52 4.04 2.16
CA VAL A 245 2.61 4.45 1.24
C VAL A 245 2.30 4.17 -0.23
N ASP A 246 1.25 3.40 -0.54
CA ASP A 246 0.77 3.12 -1.89
C ASP A 246 -0.65 3.65 -2.14
N MET A 247 -1.21 4.45 -1.22
CA MET A 247 -2.57 4.94 -1.34
C MET A 247 -2.63 6.46 -1.45
N PHE A 248 -2.65 6.94 -2.69
CA PHE A 248 -2.61 8.37 -3.03
C PHE A 248 -3.54 8.71 -4.21
N PRO A 249 -4.87 8.62 -4.05
CA PRO A 249 -5.83 8.75 -5.15
C PRO A 249 -5.67 10.03 -5.97
N GLU A 250 -5.46 11.18 -5.31
CA GLU A 250 -5.32 12.48 -5.98
C GLU A 250 -4.02 12.60 -6.78
N ALA A 251 -2.94 11.94 -6.34
CA ALA A 251 -1.69 11.91 -7.09
C ALA A 251 -1.84 11.14 -8.41
N LEU A 252 -2.65 10.08 -8.42
CA LEU A 252 -2.97 9.34 -9.65
C LEU A 252 -3.84 10.16 -10.61
N ASP A 253 -4.72 11.00 -10.09
CA ASP A 253 -5.56 11.87 -10.90
C ASP A 253 -4.71 12.98 -11.57
N GLU A 254 -3.76 13.56 -10.84
CA GLU A 254 -2.80 14.52 -11.40
C GLU A 254 -1.86 13.88 -12.44
N LEU A 255 -1.35 12.67 -12.19
CA LEU A 255 -0.59 11.91 -13.20
C LEU A 255 -1.42 11.69 -14.47
N GLY A 256 -2.72 11.44 -14.34
CA GLY A 256 -3.64 11.26 -15.46
C GLY A 256 -3.82 12.53 -16.27
N ARG A 257 -3.90 13.68 -15.59
CA ARG A 257 -3.94 15.01 -16.22
C ARG A 257 -2.67 15.29 -17.01
N VAL A 258 -1.50 15.03 -16.42
CA VAL A 258 -0.19 15.20 -17.09
C VAL A 258 -0.07 14.26 -18.29
N ALA A 259 -0.42 12.98 -18.14
CA ALA A 259 -0.37 12.00 -19.22
C ALA A 259 -1.27 12.41 -20.39
N SER A 260 -2.51 12.84 -20.11
CA SER A 260 -3.45 13.31 -21.13
C SER A 260 -2.94 14.56 -21.86
N SER A 261 -2.29 15.49 -21.17
CA SER A 261 -1.74 16.70 -21.79
C SER A 261 -0.59 16.43 -22.78
N GLY A 262 0.11 15.30 -22.62
CA GLY A 262 1.16 14.85 -23.53
C GLY A 262 0.66 14.09 -24.76
N MET A 263 -0.64 13.78 -24.84
CA MET A 263 -1.25 13.06 -25.97
C MET A 263 -1.85 14.06 -26.98
N SER A 264 -1.68 13.82 -28.29
CA SER A 264 -2.27 14.69 -29.32
C SER A 264 -3.80 14.58 -29.32
N SER A 265 -4.46 15.70 -29.03
CA SER A 265 -5.88 16.15 -29.05
C SER A 265 -7.04 15.33 -29.66
N SER A 266 -6.93 14.03 -29.96
CA SER A 266 -7.95 13.27 -30.69
C SER A 266 -8.69 12.18 -29.91
N HIS A 267 -8.44 12.00 -28.61
CA HIS A 267 -9.13 10.95 -27.84
C HIS A 267 -9.80 11.49 -26.57
N LYS A 268 -11.02 10.99 -26.32
CA LYS A 268 -11.81 11.14 -25.09
C LYS A 268 -10.89 10.98 -23.87
N THR A 269 -11.21 11.67 -22.77
CA THR A 269 -10.55 11.50 -21.46
C THR A 269 -10.37 9.99 -21.16
N GLU A 270 -9.16 9.47 -21.36
CA GLU A 270 -8.88 8.05 -21.13
C GLU A 270 -8.71 7.82 -19.63
N PHE A 271 -9.41 6.82 -19.11
CA PHE A 271 -9.18 6.35 -17.74
C PHE A 271 -7.88 5.53 -17.73
N PHE A 272 -6.89 5.99 -16.96
CA PHE A 272 -5.61 5.29 -16.80
C PHE A 272 -5.61 4.36 -15.59
N TRP A 273 -4.84 3.28 -15.71
CA TRP A 273 -4.42 2.43 -14.61
C TRP A 273 -2.91 2.55 -14.45
N TYR A 274 -2.46 2.53 -13.20
CA TYR A 274 -1.07 2.77 -12.82
C TYR A 274 -0.48 1.54 -12.14
N PRO A 275 -0.11 0.47 -12.88
CA PRO A 275 0.52 -0.68 -12.27
C PRO A 275 1.90 -0.31 -11.75
N THR A 276 2.11 -0.57 -10.46
CA THR A 276 3.43 -0.54 -9.83
C THR A 276 4.29 -1.65 -10.44
N VAL A 277 5.55 -1.32 -10.77
CA VAL A 277 6.58 -2.26 -11.24
C VAL A 277 7.48 -2.63 -10.07
N THR A 278 7.93 -1.64 -9.31
CA THR A 278 8.71 -1.84 -8.08
C THR A 278 8.23 -0.91 -6.98
N LEU A 279 8.29 -1.38 -5.74
CA LEU A 279 8.03 -0.60 -4.53
C LEU A 279 9.16 -0.84 -3.53
N THR A 280 9.78 0.24 -3.08
CA THR A 280 10.72 0.22 -1.95
C THR A 280 10.10 1.01 -0.81
N VAL A 281 10.14 0.47 0.41
CA VAL A 281 9.70 1.12 1.64
C VAL A 281 10.81 1.02 2.68
N GLU A 282 11.08 2.12 3.36
CA GLU A 282 11.96 2.18 4.53
C GLU A 282 11.15 2.69 5.71
N VAL A 283 11.02 1.85 6.74
CA VAL A 283 10.35 2.21 7.99
C VAL A 283 11.39 2.83 8.91
N LYS A 284 11.11 4.05 9.38
CA LYS A 284 12.04 4.87 10.18
C LYS A 284 11.68 4.90 11.65
N LYS A 285 10.38 4.86 11.96
CA LYS A 285 9.85 4.91 13.32
C LYS A 285 8.67 3.95 13.42
N GLN A 286 8.68 3.12 14.46
CA GLN A 286 7.54 2.28 14.81
C GLN A 286 6.44 3.14 15.44
N LEU A 287 5.19 2.80 15.13
CA LEU A 287 4.04 3.41 15.77
C LEU A 287 3.82 2.83 17.18
N PRO A 288 3.14 3.57 18.06
CA PRO A 288 2.67 3.01 19.32
C PRO A 288 1.84 1.73 19.10
N LEU A 289 1.86 0.82 20.08
CA LEU A 289 1.18 -0.48 19.98
C LEU A 289 -0.33 -0.38 19.68
N HIS A 290 -0.98 0.69 20.15
CA HIS A 290 -2.41 0.97 19.91
C HIS A 290 -2.67 1.70 18.58
N GLY A 291 -1.62 1.94 17.80
CA GLY A 291 -1.66 2.70 16.56
C GLY A 291 -1.92 4.19 16.77
N VAL A 292 -2.02 4.93 15.67
CA VAL A 292 -2.36 6.37 15.65
C VAL A 292 -3.58 6.62 14.78
N GLU A 293 -4.33 7.68 15.07
CA GLU A 293 -5.52 8.01 14.27
C GLU A 293 -5.14 8.65 12.94
N TRP A 294 -4.15 9.56 12.97
CA TRP A 294 -3.75 10.36 11.83
C TRP A 294 -2.34 10.04 11.38
N LEU A 295 -2.18 9.99 10.07
CA LEU A 295 -0.89 10.08 9.42
C LEU A 295 -0.99 11.10 8.31
N TYR A 296 0.07 11.88 8.14
CA TYR A 296 0.25 12.73 6.98
C TYR A 296 1.09 11.99 5.94
N SER A 297 0.79 12.17 4.66
CA SER A 297 1.71 11.77 3.61
C SER A 297 1.83 12.83 2.53
N ARG A 298 3.06 12.98 2.02
CA ARG A 298 3.36 13.79 0.86
C ARG A 298 3.87 12.90 -0.25
N ILE A 299 3.27 13.07 -1.43
CA ILE A 299 3.56 12.33 -2.64
C ILE A 299 4.15 13.31 -3.65
N HIS A 300 5.26 12.93 -4.28
CA HIS A 300 5.90 13.71 -5.33
C HIS A 300 6.36 12.80 -6.46
N SER A 301 5.98 13.17 -7.68
CA SER A 301 6.44 12.57 -8.93
C SER A 301 7.29 13.58 -9.70
N LYS A 302 8.47 13.19 -10.16
CA LYS A 302 9.39 14.10 -10.86
C LYS A 302 9.09 14.18 -12.35
N VAL A 303 8.78 13.05 -12.99
CA VAL A 303 8.57 13.00 -14.44
C VAL A 303 7.77 11.78 -14.88
N ILE A 304 6.89 11.99 -15.87
CA ILE A 304 6.38 10.89 -16.71
C ILE A 304 7.22 10.85 -17.97
N ARG A 305 7.89 9.73 -18.24
CA ARG A 305 8.72 9.56 -19.45
C ARG A 305 8.45 8.22 -20.12
N ASN A 306 7.92 8.29 -21.34
CA ASN A 306 7.55 7.12 -22.14
C ASN A 306 6.63 6.15 -21.38
N GLY A 307 5.59 6.70 -20.74
CA GLY A 307 4.62 5.91 -19.97
C GLY A 307 5.15 5.31 -18.66
N ARG A 308 6.30 5.76 -18.16
CA ARG A 308 6.85 5.40 -16.84
C ARG A 308 6.79 6.59 -15.90
N THR A 309 6.43 6.35 -14.65
CA THR A 309 6.36 7.37 -13.59
C THR A 309 7.25 6.97 -12.42
N ASP A 310 7.85 7.97 -11.78
CA ASP A 310 8.40 7.83 -10.43
C ASP A 310 7.39 8.38 -9.42
N ILE A 311 7.18 7.69 -8.31
CA ILE A 311 6.31 8.16 -7.23
C ILE A 311 7.10 8.02 -5.94
N ASN A 312 7.26 9.12 -5.20
CA ASN A 312 7.98 9.14 -3.93
C ASN A 312 7.01 9.58 -2.84
N VAL A 313 6.99 8.86 -1.73
CA VAL A 313 6.09 9.11 -0.61
C VAL A 313 6.89 9.27 0.66
N VAL A 314 6.58 10.30 1.44
CA VAL A 314 7.02 10.43 2.84
C VAL A 314 5.79 10.41 3.72
N VAL A 315 5.80 9.57 4.76
CA VAL A 315 4.75 9.46 5.77
C VAL A 315 5.26 10.05 7.07
N LEU A 316 4.49 10.96 7.66
CA LEU A 316 4.78 11.66 8.89
C LEU A 316 3.69 11.42 9.93
N ASP A 317 4.04 11.45 11.21
CA ASP A 317 3.07 11.55 12.29
C ASP A 317 2.58 13.00 12.51
N GLU A 318 1.74 13.21 13.53
CA GLU A 318 1.15 14.50 13.84
C GLU A 318 2.21 15.55 14.24
N GLU A 319 3.30 15.10 14.83
CA GLU A 319 4.46 15.89 15.27
C GLU A 319 5.42 16.21 14.10
N GLY A 320 5.22 15.59 12.94
CA GLY A 320 6.06 15.77 11.76
C GLY A 320 7.30 14.89 11.74
N GLU A 321 7.38 13.87 12.60
CA GLU A 321 8.45 12.88 12.57
C GLU A 321 8.21 11.86 11.44
N ILE A 322 9.30 11.43 10.80
CA ILE A 322 9.22 10.49 9.67
C ILE A 322 8.91 9.09 10.17
N ILE A 323 7.78 8.54 9.75
CA ILE A 323 7.38 7.16 10.01
C ILE A 323 7.93 6.24 8.92
N ALA A 324 7.74 6.61 7.65
CA ALA A 324 8.22 5.83 6.52
C ALA A 324 8.55 6.72 5.32
N VAL A 325 9.48 6.25 4.49
CA VAL A 325 9.70 6.78 3.13
C VAL A 325 9.56 5.65 2.13
N ALA A 326 9.00 5.94 0.96
CA ALA A 326 8.80 4.97 -0.09
C ALA A 326 9.09 5.56 -1.47
N SER A 327 9.50 4.69 -2.39
CA SER A 327 9.70 5.03 -3.80
C SER A 327 9.14 3.92 -4.69
N GLN A 328 8.49 4.33 -5.77
CA GLN A 328 7.86 3.43 -6.71
C GLN A 328 8.23 3.79 -8.15
N VAL A 329 8.39 2.74 -8.95
CA VAL A 329 8.32 2.86 -10.41
C VAL A 329 6.95 2.37 -10.83
N GLY A 330 6.17 3.23 -11.47
CA GLY A 330 4.86 2.88 -12.03
C GLY A 330 4.84 3.00 -13.54
N LEU A 331 3.82 2.41 -14.17
CA LEU A 331 3.49 2.67 -15.57
C LEU A 331 2.22 3.52 -15.67
N VAL A 332 2.05 4.18 -16.80
CA VAL A 332 0.80 4.83 -17.19
C VAL A 332 0.23 4.08 -18.38
N VAL A 333 -0.88 3.38 -18.18
CA VAL A 333 -1.48 2.53 -19.21
C VAL A 333 -3.01 2.66 -19.21
N SER A 334 -3.67 2.35 -20.33
CA SER A 334 -5.15 2.33 -20.38
C SER A 334 -5.72 1.38 -19.33
N ALA A 335 -6.77 1.81 -18.63
CA ALA A 335 -7.45 1.01 -17.61
C ALA A 335 -8.10 -0.27 -18.13
N SER A 336 -8.31 -0.39 -19.45
CA SER A 336 -8.68 -1.65 -20.09
C SER A 336 -7.71 -2.80 -19.76
N ARG A 337 -6.44 -2.49 -19.50
CA ARG A 337 -5.43 -3.46 -19.06
C ARG A 337 -5.64 -3.96 -17.63
N ASN A 338 -6.44 -3.30 -16.80
CA ASN A 338 -6.85 -3.82 -15.50
C ASN A 338 -8.11 -4.69 -15.64
N ILE A 339 -9.12 -4.19 -16.37
CA ILE A 339 -10.47 -4.79 -16.47
C ILE A 339 -10.52 -6.01 -17.43
N GLY A 340 -9.55 -6.14 -18.35
CA GLY A 340 -9.59 -7.15 -19.43
C GLY A 340 -9.64 -8.63 -18.99
N GLN A 341 -10.52 -9.39 -19.68
CA GLN A 341 -10.81 -10.84 -19.64
C GLN A 341 -11.32 -11.49 -18.34
N ARG A 342 -11.22 -10.84 -17.19
CA ARG A 342 -11.77 -11.36 -15.92
C ARG A 342 -13.19 -10.86 -15.72
N THR A 343 -14.20 -11.72 -15.89
CA THR A 343 -15.57 -11.41 -15.49
C THR A 343 -15.65 -11.35 -13.97
N PHE A 344 -15.64 -10.14 -13.42
CA PHE A 344 -16.12 -9.88 -12.07
C PHE A 344 -17.62 -10.19 -12.03
N LYS A 345 -18.09 -10.97 -11.04
CA LYS A 345 -19.52 -11.01 -10.71
C LYS A 345 -19.91 -9.61 -10.22
N GLY A 346 -20.49 -8.79 -11.10
CA GLY A 346 -20.94 -7.41 -10.80
C GLY A 346 -20.42 -6.32 -11.75
N ALA A 347 -19.42 -6.59 -12.59
CA ALA A 347 -18.83 -5.56 -13.46
C ALA A 347 -19.70 -5.13 -14.66
N LYS A 348 -20.69 -5.93 -15.05
CA LYS A 348 -21.53 -5.64 -16.24
C LYS A 348 -22.57 -4.53 -16.03
N GLU A 349 -22.81 -4.08 -14.80
CA GLU A 349 -23.89 -3.14 -14.53
C GLU A 349 -23.44 -1.70 -14.23
N ARG A 350 -22.13 -1.42 -14.10
CA ARG A 350 -21.66 -0.13 -13.53
C ARG A 350 -20.35 0.41 -14.10
N LEU A 351 -20.19 0.36 -15.43
CA LEU A 351 -19.28 1.25 -16.16
C LEU A 351 -20.08 2.38 -16.81
#